data_AF-A0A8X6VJL7-F1
#
_entry.id   AF-A0A8X6VJL7-F1
#
_cell.length_a   1.000
_cell.length_b   1.000
_cell.length_c   1.000
_cell.angle_alpha   90.00
_cell.angle_beta   90.00
_cell.angle_gamma   90.00
#
_symmetry.space_group_name_H-M   'P 1'
#
loop_
_entity.id
_entity.type
_entity.pdbx_description
1 polymer ?
#
loop_
_entity_poly.entity_id
_entity_poly.type
_entity_poly.pdbx_seq_one_letter_code
_entity_poly.pdbx_strand_id
1 'polypeptide(L)'
;MSHILRKFQQASKTVVSINTIRKEAHLLGFHGCAADHKPLIRKTNRTARLRWCKALQNWTVDEWKQVLMSDESRCNLDQLDGRVRVRCMSRERFLHACTVPTVKLGGSVIISLGIFSLYRLGLLILIHGKINTDSYSIILVG
;
A
#
# COMPACT_ATOMS: atom_id res chain seq x y z
N MET A 1 -17.63 -14.63 -4.36
CA MET A 1 -19.09 -14.60 -4.08
C MET A 1 -19.62 -15.96 -3.60
N SER A 2 -19.20 -17.08 -4.20
CA SER A 2 -19.59 -18.45 -3.77
C SER A 2 -19.24 -18.77 -2.30
N HIS A 3 -18.10 -18.31 -1.80
CA HIS A 3 -17.71 -18.51 -0.40
C HIS A 3 -18.59 -17.72 0.60
N ILE A 4 -19.07 -16.52 0.22
CA ILE A 4 -19.98 -15.70 1.04
C ILE A 4 -21.35 -16.36 1.10
N LEU A 5 -21.85 -16.83 -0.05
CA LEU A 5 -23.10 -17.58 -0.15
C LEU A 5 -23.10 -18.78 0.81
N ARG A 6 -22.06 -19.61 0.78
CA ARG A 6 -21.95 -20.79 1.64
C ARG A 6 -21.94 -20.43 3.13
N LYS A 7 -21.19 -19.39 3.53
CA LYS A 7 -21.18 -18.91 4.93
C LYS A 7 -22.55 -18.40 5.37
N PHE A 8 -23.25 -17.65 4.51
CA PHE A 8 -24.57 -17.13 4.82
C PHE A 8 -25.61 -18.24 4.93
N GLN A 9 -25.57 -19.23 4.03
CA GLN A 9 -26.45 -20.40 4.08
C GLN A 9 -26.20 -21.24 5.33
N GLN A 10 -24.93 -21.40 5.76
CA GLN A 10 -24.61 -22.09 7.02
C GLN A 10 -25.12 -21.34 8.26
N ALA A 11 -25.04 -20.00 8.26
CA ALA A 11 -25.47 -19.18 9.39
C ALA A 11 -27.01 -19.05 9.49
N SER A 12 -27.68 -18.85 8.35
CA SER A 12 -29.15 -18.68 8.27
C SER A 12 -29.91 -20.01 8.20
N LYS A 13 -29.21 -21.12 7.91
CA LYS A 13 -29.78 -22.45 7.60
C LYS A 13 -30.81 -22.40 6.45
N THR A 14 -30.80 -21.35 5.63
CA THR A 14 -31.75 -21.16 4.53
C THR A 14 -31.01 -21.15 3.19
N VAL A 15 -31.63 -21.75 2.17
CA VAL A 15 -31.09 -21.71 0.81
C VAL A 15 -31.49 -20.39 0.16
N VAL A 16 -30.53 -19.47 0.05
CA VAL A 16 -30.70 -18.17 -0.62
C VAL A 16 -29.97 -18.14 -1.96
N SER A 17 -30.47 -17.31 -2.89
CA SER A 17 -29.80 -17.04 -4.16
C SER A 17 -28.71 -15.97 -4.02
N ILE A 18 -27.72 -15.99 -4.91
CA ILE A 18 -26.68 -14.93 -4.98
C ILE A 18 -27.31 -13.56 -5.25
N ASN A 19 -28.39 -13.51 -6.02
CA ASN A 19 -29.08 -12.27 -6.36
C ASN A 19 -29.75 -11.64 -5.14
N THR A 20 -30.36 -12.46 -4.28
CA THR A 20 -30.91 -12.01 -2.99
C THR A 20 -29.82 -11.39 -2.13
N ILE A 21 -28.69 -12.09 -1.94
CA ILE A 21 -27.55 -11.58 -1.17
C ILE A 21 -27.01 -10.27 -1.76
N ARG A 22 -26.95 -10.15 -3.10
CA ARG A 22 -26.48 -8.94 -3.76
C ARG A 22 -27.42 -7.75 -3.51
N LYS A 23 -28.74 -7.96 -3.57
CA LYS A 23 -29.75 -6.93 -3.30
C LYS A 23 -29.71 -6.48 -1.84
N GLU A 24 -29.71 -7.43 -0.91
CA GLU A 24 -29.62 -7.13 0.53
C GLU A 24 -28.33 -6.38 0.88
N ALA A 25 -27.18 -6.82 0.35
CA ALA A 25 -25.93 -6.10 0.57
C ALA A 25 -25.99 -4.65 0.05
N HIS A 26 -26.68 -4.41 -1.06
CA HIS A 26 -26.86 -3.07 -1.60
C HIS A 26 -27.82 -2.23 -0.73
N LEU A 27 -28.90 -2.84 -0.23
CA LEU A 27 -29.83 -2.19 0.72
C LEU A 27 -29.14 -1.81 2.03
N LEU A 28 -28.21 -2.65 2.49
CA LEU A 28 -27.36 -2.39 3.65
C LEU A 28 -26.21 -1.39 3.36
N GLY A 29 -26.12 -0.84 2.15
CA GLY A 29 -25.15 0.20 1.79
C GLY A 29 -23.77 -0.31 1.33
N PHE A 30 -23.61 -1.61 1.04
CA PHE A 30 -22.38 -2.16 0.47
C PHE A 30 -22.38 -2.03 -1.05
N HIS A 31 -21.51 -1.17 -1.57
CA HIS A 31 -21.32 -0.97 -3.00
C HIS A 31 -19.97 -1.52 -3.46
N GLY A 32 -19.85 -1.81 -4.75
CA GLY A 32 -18.56 -2.15 -5.34
C GLY A 32 -17.68 -0.92 -5.42
N CYS A 33 -16.50 -0.96 -4.80
CA CYS A 33 -15.50 0.10 -4.87
C CYS A 33 -14.13 -0.48 -5.28
N ALA A 34 -13.27 0.38 -5.84
CA ALA A 34 -11.87 0.03 -6.02
C ALA A 34 -11.21 -0.04 -4.64
N ALA A 35 -10.54 -1.15 -4.35
CA ALA A 35 -9.80 -1.31 -3.12
C ALA A 35 -8.57 -0.42 -3.15
N ASP A 36 -8.27 0.21 -2.01
CA ASP A 36 -7.01 0.91 -1.87
C ASP A 36 -5.90 -0.11 -1.57
N HIS A 37 -4.81 0.02 -2.32
CA HIS A 37 -3.58 -0.73 -2.09
C HIS A 37 -2.81 -0.03 -0.97
N LYS A 38 -2.65 -0.70 0.17
CA LYS A 38 -1.94 -0.16 1.32
C LYS A 38 -0.93 -1.19 1.82
N PRO A 39 0.28 -0.77 2.22
CA PRO A 39 1.23 -1.68 2.84
C PRO A 39 0.65 -2.21 4.15
N LEU A 40 0.85 -3.50 4.40
CA LEU A 40 0.49 -4.10 5.68
C LEU A 40 1.50 -3.66 6.74
N ILE A 41 1.05 -2.81 7.68
CA ILE A 41 1.91 -2.24 8.73
C ILE A 41 1.57 -2.90 10.06
N ARG A 42 2.58 -3.44 10.75
CA ARG A 42 2.44 -3.98 12.11
C ARG A 42 2.01 -2.87 13.08
N LYS A 43 1.27 -3.24 14.14
CA LYS A 43 0.81 -2.29 15.16
C LYS A 43 1.95 -1.45 15.76
N THR A 44 3.09 -2.08 16.05
CA THR A 44 4.32 -1.42 16.55
C THR A 44 4.81 -0.34 15.60
N ASN A 45 4.95 -0.67 14.31
CA ASN A 45 5.38 0.26 13.27
C ASN A 45 4.37 1.41 13.09
N ARG A 46 3.07 1.14 13.25
CA ARG A 46 2.04 2.20 13.19
C ARG A 46 2.22 3.22 14.31
N THR A 47 2.46 2.76 15.54
CA THR A 47 2.72 3.64 16.68
C THR A 47 4.01 4.42 16.52
N ALA A 48 5.09 3.78 16.06
CA ALA A 48 6.37 4.44 15.81
C ALA A 48 6.23 5.54 14.74
N ARG A 49 5.57 5.25 13.62
CA ARG A 49 5.29 6.23 12.56
C ARG A 49 4.46 7.40 13.09
N LEU A 50 3.42 7.13 13.88
CA LEU A 50 2.59 8.19 14.48
C LEU A 50 3.41 9.09 15.41
N ARG A 51 4.27 8.50 16.25
CA ARG A 51 5.16 9.27 17.14
C ARG A 51 6.11 10.16 16.34
N TRP A 52 6.71 9.63 15.28
CA TRP A 52 7.60 10.37 14.40
C TRP A 52 6.86 11.53 13.70
N CYS A 53 5.68 11.29 13.13
CA CYS A 53 4.88 12.34 12.51
C CYS A 53 4.47 13.44 13.51
N LYS A 54 4.13 13.07 14.75
CA LYS A 54 3.81 14.06 15.80
C LYS A 54 5.02 14.91 16.19
N ALA A 55 6.20 14.30 16.28
CA ALA A 55 7.43 15.01 16.61
C ALA A 55 7.81 16.03 15.53
N LEU A 56 7.57 15.71 14.26
CA LEU A 56 7.87 16.58 13.11
C LEU A 56 6.68 17.44 12.66
N GLN A 57 5.54 17.40 13.36
CA GLN A 57 4.30 18.06 12.91
C GLN A 57 4.45 19.58 12.78
N ASN A 58 5.28 20.18 13.64
CA ASN A 58 5.48 21.63 13.69
C ASN A 58 6.74 22.08 12.94
N TRP A 59 7.36 21.20 12.16
CA TRP A 59 8.53 21.56 11.36
C TRP A 59 8.16 22.59 10.30
N THR A 60 8.97 23.65 10.26
CA THR A 60 8.92 24.72 9.28
C THR A 60 9.43 24.25 7.92
N VAL A 61 9.10 24.99 6.86
CA VAL A 61 9.59 24.71 5.51
C VAL A 61 11.14 24.73 5.48
N ASP A 62 11.77 25.61 6.25
CA ASP A 62 13.24 25.72 6.33
C ASP A 62 13.91 24.54 7.00
N GLU A 63 13.24 23.89 7.97
CA GLU A 63 13.71 22.62 8.53
C GLU A 63 13.56 21.47 7.51
N TRP A 64 12.44 21.40 6.78
CA TRP A 64 12.25 20.39 5.72
C TRP A 64 13.23 20.54 4.56
N LYS A 65 13.66 21.78 4.26
CA LYS A 65 14.66 22.09 3.22
C LYS A 65 16.03 21.46 3.49
N GLN A 66 16.36 21.19 4.75
CA GLN A 66 17.63 20.55 5.14
C GLN A 66 17.55 19.01 5.06
N VAL A 67 16.38 18.43 4.80
CA VAL A 67 16.21 16.99 4.72
C VAL A 67 16.66 16.49 3.36
N LEU A 68 17.67 15.62 3.36
CA LEU A 68 18.03 14.81 2.21
C LEU A 68 17.23 13.51 2.25
N MET A 69 16.48 13.24 1.18
CA MET A 69 15.69 12.03 1.04
C MET A 69 16.40 11.07 0.09
N SER A 70 16.42 9.78 0.44
CA SER A 70 16.81 8.71 -0.47
C SER A 70 15.74 7.62 -0.45
N ASP A 71 15.44 7.04 -1.61
CA ASP A 71 14.55 5.87 -1.68
C ASP A 71 14.94 4.97 -2.85
N GLU A 72 14.60 3.69 -2.70
CA GLU A 72 14.76 2.65 -3.72
C GLU A 72 13.40 2.33 -4.33
N SER A 73 13.19 2.74 -5.58
CA SER A 73 11.98 2.36 -6.33
C SER A 73 12.22 1.13 -7.18
N ARG A 74 11.25 0.20 -7.18
CA ARG A 74 11.23 -0.95 -8.09
C ARG A 74 10.32 -0.64 -9.27
N CYS A 75 10.85 -0.81 -10.48
CA CYS A 75 10.05 -0.80 -11.71
C CYS A 75 9.84 -2.24 -12.20
N ASN A 76 8.60 -2.72 -12.16
CA ASN A 76 8.24 -4.01 -12.75
C ASN A 76 7.87 -3.79 -14.23
N LEU A 77 8.55 -4.46 -15.15
CA LEU A 77 8.25 -4.36 -16.59
C LEU A 77 7.01 -5.18 -16.98
N ASP A 78 6.70 -6.23 -16.21
CA ASP A 78 5.75 -7.28 -16.63
C ASP A 78 4.43 -7.28 -15.83
N GLN A 79 4.24 -6.36 -14.89
CA GLN A 79 3.11 -6.42 -13.94
C GLN A 79 2.08 -5.33 -14.23
N LEU A 80 0.93 -5.74 -14.74
CA LEU A 80 -0.29 -4.92 -14.75
C LEU A 80 -0.78 -4.82 -13.30
N ASP A 81 -0.57 -3.67 -12.65
CA ASP A 81 -1.20 -3.31 -11.37
C ASP A 81 -2.72 -3.15 -11.58
N GLY A 82 -3.40 -4.29 -11.71
CA GLY A 82 -4.84 -4.35 -11.94
C GLY A 82 -5.62 -3.85 -10.74
N ARG A 83 -6.63 -3.00 -10.98
CA ARG A 83 -7.54 -2.52 -9.93
C ARG A 83 -8.31 -3.68 -9.31
N VAL A 84 -8.06 -3.98 -8.04
CA VAL A 84 -8.88 -4.93 -7.28
C VAL A 84 -10.18 -4.24 -6.86
N ARG A 85 -11.33 -4.92 -7.03
CA ARG A 85 -12.63 -4.43 -6.55
C ARG A 85 -13.04 -5.17 -5.28
N VAL A 86 -13.45 -4.41 -4.28
CA VAL A 86 -14.02 -4.90 -3.01
C VAL A 86 -15.44 -4.35 -2.84
N ARG A 87 -16.22 -4.94 -1.93
CA ARG A 87 -17.49 -4.34 -1.51
C ARG A 87 -17.30 -3.67 -0.16
N CYS A 88 -17.60 -2.38 -0.08
CA CYS A 88 -17.42 -1.59 1.13
C CYS A 88 -18.48 -0.49 1.21
N MET A 89 -18.76 -0.01 2.42
CA MET A 89 -19.57 1.18 2.62
C MET A 89 -18.75 2.44 2.27
N SER A 90 -19.44 3.54 1.93
CA SER A 90 -18.80 4.80 1.48
C SER A 90 -17.76 5.35 2.47
N ARG A 91 -17.94 5.16 3.78
CA ARG A 91 -17.04 5.67 4.84
C ARG A 91 -15.97 4.69 5.31
N GLU A 92 -16.01 3.45 4.82
CA GLU A 92 -15.18 2.36 5.33
C GLU A 92 -14.01 2.00 4.41
N ARG A 93 -13.80 2.76 3.34
CA ARG A 93 -12.78 2.51 2.32
C ARG A 93 -11.37 2.26 2.88
N PHE A 94 -11.01 2.92 3.98
CA PHE A 94 -9.70 2.80 4.63
C PHE A 94 -9.64 1.75 5.75
N LEU A 95 -10.75 1.04 6.01
CA LEU A 95 -10.72 -0.10 6.92
C LEU A 95 -9.87 -1.21 6.31
N HIS A 96 -9.16 -1.94 7.18
CA HIS A 96 -8.27 -3.01 6.75
C HIS A 96 -8.99 -4.06 5.88
N ALA A 97 -10.27 -4.34 6.17
CA ALA A 97 -11.11 -5.26 5.42
C ALA A 97 -11.45 -4.77 3.99
N CYS A 98 -11.35 -3.47 3.72
CA CYS A 98 -11.62 -2.85 2.42
C CYS A 98 -10.34 -2.43 1.67
N THR A 99 -9.16 -2.71 2.23
CA THR A 99 -7.86 -2.46 1.61
C THR A 99 -7.23 -3.77 1.18
N VAL A 100 -6.50 -3.76 0.07
CA VAL A 100 -5.68 -4.90 -0.33
C VAL A 100 -4.27 -4.67 0.23
N PRO A 101 -3.75 -5.61 1.04
CA PRO A 101 -2.38 -5.51 1.51
C PRO A 101 -1.44 -5.66 0.31
N THR A 102 -0.61 -4.65 0.08
CA THR A 102 0.46 -4.73 -0.92
C THR A 102 1.64 -5.47 -0.30
N VAL A 103 1.88 -6.70 -0.75
CA VAL A 103 3.12 -7.44 -0.48
C VAL A 103 4.04 -7.30 -1.69
N LYS A 104 5.32 -6.97 -1.47
CA LYS A 104 6.31 -6.92 -2.54
C LYS A 104 6.65 -8.37 -2.94
N LEU A 105 5.94 -8.93 -3.94
CA LEU A 105 6.26 -10.25 -4.50
C LEU A 105 7.48 -10.16 -5.45
N GLY A 106 8.24 -11.24 -5.60
CA GLY A 106 9.45 -11.27 -6.43
C GLY A 106 9.16 -11.31 -7.93
N GLY A 107 9.86 -10.49 -8.72
CA GLY A 107 9.76 -10.40 -10.18
C GLY A 107 10.45 -9.12 -10.68
N SER A 108 11.30 -9.28 -11.70
CA SER A 108 12.02 -8.29 -12.53
C SER A 108 12.38 -6.93 -11.88
N VAL A 109 13.65 -6.80 -11.47
CA VAL A 109 14.16 -5.72 -10.63
C VAL A 109 14.96 -4.70 -11.45
N ILE A 110 14.41 -3.50 -11.61
CA ILE A 110 15.18 -2.28 -11.83
C ILE A 110 15.04 -1.45 -10.55
N ILE A 111 16.14 -1.29 -9.80
CA ILE A 111 16.21 -0.38 -8.64
C ILE A 111 16.83 0.90 -9.13
N SER A 112 16.06 1.99 -9.15
CA SER A 112 16.64 3.33 -9.20
C SER A 112 16.77 3.83 -7.78
N LEU A 113 18.00 3.99 -7.29
CA LEU A 113 18.27 4.69 -6.04
C LEU A 113 18.40 6.17 -6.37
N GLY A 114 17.46 6.97 -5.88
CA GLY A 114 17.46 8.42 -6.06
C GLY A 114 17.71 9.11 -4.73
N ILE A 115 18.74 9.94 -4.68
CA ILE A 115 18.92 10.92 -3.61
C ILE A 115 18.34 12.24 -4.09
N PHE A 116 17.51 12.91 -3.30
CA PHE A 116 17.00 14.23 -3.67
C PHE A 116 16.78 15.11 -2.44
N SER A 117 16.94 16.40 -2.66
CA SER A 117 16.63 17.47 -1.72
C SER A 117 15.55 18.36 -2.34
N LEU A 118 14.96 19.27 -1.56
CA LEU A 118 13.96 20.20 -2.11
C LEU A 118 14.49 21.00 -3.32
N TYR A 119 15.79 21.29 -3.34
CA TYR A 119 16.40 22.17 -4.32
C TYR A 119 17.06 21.44 -5.50
N ARG A 120 17.44 20.17 -5.31
CA ARG A 120 18.23 19.42 -6.28
C ARG A 120 17.84 17.96 -6.29
N LEU A 121 17.64 17.44 -7.49
CA LEU A 121 17.74 16.01 -7.75
C LEU A 121 19.22 15.65 -7.62
N GLY A 122 19.53 14.73 -6.71
CA GLY A 122 20.86 14.15 -6.57
C GLY A 122 21.07 13.00 -7.54
N LEU A 123 21.93 12.06 -7.14
CA LEU A 123 22.34 10.93 -7.95
C LEU A 123 21.19 9.92 -8.12
N LEU A 124 20.96 9.51 -9.37
CA LEU A 124 20.04 8.43 -9.74
C LEU A 124 20.86 7.28 -10.33
N ILE A 125 20.98 6.17 -9.61
CA ILE A 125 21.73 4.99 -10.09
C ILE A 125 20.76 3.87 -10.43
N LEU A 126 20.92 3.33 -11.63
CA LEU A 126 20.25 2.14 -12.08
C LEU A 126 21.01 0.90 -11.60
N ILE A 127 20.37 0.07 -10.79
CA ILE A 127 20.97 -1.16 -10.27
C ILE A 127 20.15 -2.34 -10.75
N HIS A 128 20.84 -3.27 -11.40
CA HIS A 128 20.29 -4.54 -11.84
C HIS A 128 20.42 -5.56 -10.73
N GLY A 129 19.29 -6.07 -10.24
CA GLY A 129 19.27 -7.10 -9.20
C GLY A 129 19.23 -6.54 -7.77
N LYS A 130 19.70 -7.32 -6.81
CA LYS A 130 19.60 -7.00 -5.37
C LYS A 130 20.80 -6.14 -4.95
N ILE A 131 20.54 -5.02 -4.29
CA ILE A 131 21.59 -4.20 -3.68
C ILE A 131 22.13 -4.88 -2.41
N ASN A 132 23.45 -4.89 -2.26
CA ASN A 132 24.15 -5.35 -1.06
C ASN A 132 24.53 -4.15 -0.19
N THR A 133 24.74 -4.37 1.10
CA THR A 133 25.10 -3.33 2.08
C THR A 133 26.38 -2.57 1.69
N ASP A 134 27.37 -3.28 1.14
CA ASP A 134 28.65 -2.69 0.72
C ASP A 134 28.45 -1.75 -0.49
N SER A 135 27.64 -2.19 -1.46
CA SER A 135 27.27 -1.39 -2.62
C SER A 135 26.48 -0.14 -2.20
N TYR A 136 25.59 -0.27 -1.21
CA TYR A 136 24.84 0.87 -0.69
C TYR A 136 25.75 1.91 -0.01
N SER A 137 26.74 1.45 0.76
CA SER A 137 27.70 2.32 1.43
C SER A 137 28.56 3.11 0.44
N ILE A 138 28.99 2.46 -0.66
CA ILE A 138 29.73 3.12 -1.72
C ILE A 138 28.91 4.24 -2.37
N ILE A 139 27.61 4.01 -2.59
CA ILE A 139 26.73 5.00 -3.23
C ILE A 139 26.49 6.23 -2.35
N LEU A 140 26.48 6.06 -1.02
CA LEU A 140 26.26 7.17 -0.10
C LEU A 140 27.53 7.99 0.18
N VAL A 141 28.72 7.41 0.02
CA VAL A 141 30.00 8.02 0.43
C VAL A 141 30.83 8.51 -0.77
N GLY A 142 30.61 7.96 -1.97
CA GLY A 142 31.29 8.36 -3.21
C GLY A 142 30.68 9.59 -3.86
#